data_AF-E3JQA1-F1
#
_entry.id   AF-E3JQA1-F1
#
_cell.length_a   1.000
_cell.length_b   1.000
_cell.length_c   1.000
_cell.angle_alpha   90.00
_cell.angle_beta   90.00
_cell.angle_gamma   90.00
#
_symmetry.space_group_name_H-M   'P 1'
#
loop_
_entity.id
_entity.type
_entity.pdbx_description
1 polymer ?
#
loop_
_entity_poly.entity_id
_entity_poly.type
_entity_poly.pdbx_seq_one_letter_code
_entity_poly.pdbx_strand_id
1 'polypeptide(L)'
;MSSSNLIHTNISEEQVIVAFHSFLQGALAQAHAERLLDTAVLSSAEADIQIAGPAICLFLAALRSEGNPPSIATSMISLDATNCPASFRNWFVLWSESVPKIKALSLELRHDLARIICDQEPQCQPIRIDLPVIAQNLRAIAIEISQRRTFQERFSQDLDYALQFGYDFRAPAPAPTLPSSTFRPPPAYNDNGSNPSTPSSLAPTYAPKTNTSPLSGLDPALEDHPALRIIRETLYASLTDILYTTPTIFEILQSRSSTDGQLSRAYFGALCLAILEVSLTLVSPADRHVRVVHLGSGYPSILKVEDCPPHLQPMAAQLFLIASSTQTLAREDLEAAVENASHGGETAQPKIDRLKTDLEHGTNWEAGVSACDIEDNRPASPAGTVRVAANRINALALGISQIPSFREREEALFEILVPSLSERKKN
;
A
#
# COMPACT_ATOMS: atom_id res chain seq x y z
N MET A 1 19.98 14.02 -31.15
CA MET A 1 18.98 13.76 -30.10
C MET A 1 19.14 14.85 -29.08
N SER A 2 18.26 15.84 -29.12
CA SER A 2 18.36 17.05 -28.28
C SER A 2 18.19 16.66 -26.82
N SER A 3 19.13 17.08 -25.98
CA SER A 3 19.04 16.94 -24.53
C SER A 3 17.74 17.58 -24.04
N SER A 4 16.78 16.74 -23.65
CA SER A 4 15.56 17.20 -22.99
C SER A 4 15.97 18.00 -21.75
N ASN A 5 15.40 19.19 -21.59
CA ASN A 5 15.59 20.02 -20.39
C ASN A 5 14.93 19.31 -19.20
N LEU A 6 15.64 18.35 -18.60
CA LEU A 6 15.21 17.69 -17.38
C LEU A 6 15.18 18.74 -16.26
N ILE A 7 14.11 18.71 -15.45
CA ILE A 7 14.02 19.56 -14.27
C ILE A 7 14.91 18.94 -13.19
N HIS A 8 15.89 19.72 -12.71
CA HIS A 8 16.90 19.28 -11.76
C HIS A 8 16.83 19.99 -10.40
N THR A 9 16.04 21.06 -10.27
CA THR A 9 15.94 21.87 -9.04
C THR A 9 14.48 22.18 -8.71
N ASN A 10 14.19 22.31 -7.41
CA ASN A 10 12.84 22.62 -6.89
C ASN A 10 11.74 21.68 -7.40
N ILE A 11 12.03 20.38 -7.46
CA ILE A 11 11.06 19.36 -7.86
C ILE A 11 9.93 19.32 -6.82
N SER A 12 8.69 19.51 -7.26
CA SER A 12 7.51 19.41 -6.40
C SER A 12 7.04 17.97 -6.24
N GLU A 13 6.20 17.70 -5.24
CA GLU A 13 5.59 16.38 -5.04
C GLU A 13 4.79 15.91 -6.26
N GLU A 14 4.02 16.82 -6.85
CA GLU A 14 3.21 16.55 -8.05
C GLU A 14 4.10 16.16 -9.24
N GLN A 15 5.24 16.85 -9.42
CA GLN A 15 6.18 16.52 -10.49
C GLN A 15 6.81 15.13 -10.30
N VAL A 16 7.12 14.74 -9.07
CA VAL A 16 7.59 13.37 -8.76
C VAL A 16 6.54 12.34 -9.15
N ILE A 17 5.29 12.56 -8.74
CA ILE A 17 4.18 11.62 -9.02
C ILE A 17 3.94 11.51 -10.53
N VAL A 18 3.84 12.63 -11.26
CA VAL A 18 3.63 12.61 -12.71
C VAL A 18 4.76 11.89 -13.45
N ALA A 19 6.01 12.17 -13.07
CA ALA A 19 7.16 11.50 -13.65
C ALA A 19 7.16 9.99 -13.34
N PHE A 20 6.75 9.62 -12.13
CA PHE A 20 6.64 8.22 -11.71
C PHE A 20 5.57 7.47 -12.52
N HIS A 21 4.39 8.06 -12.76
CA HIS A 21 3.35 7.46 -13.62
C HIS A 21 3.85 7.22 -15.05
N SER A 22 4.54 8.20 -15.65
CA SER A 22 5.13 8.02 -16.99
C SER A 22 6.09 6.84 -17.04
N PHE A 23 6.84 6.59 -15.97
CA PHE A 23 7.76 5.46 -15.89
C PHE A 23 7.02 4.15 -15.59
N LEU A 24 6.00 4.20 -14.74
CA LEU A 24 5.15 3.07 -14.34
C LEU A 24 4.42 2.45 -15.52
N GLN A 25 3.92 3.25 -16.46
CA GLN A 25 3.29 2.77 -17.70
C GLN A 25 4.21 1.83 -18.49
N GLY A 26 5.46 2.22 -18.68
CA GLY A 26 6.46 1.39 -19.35
C GLY A 26 6.82 0.14 -18.54
N ALA A 27 6.91 0.27 -17.22
CA ALA A 27 7.20 -0.84 -16.32
C ALA A 27 6.10 -1.91 -16.32
N LEU A 28 4.84 -1.49 -16.25
CA LEU A 28 3.67 -2.39 -16.28
C LEU A 28 3.53 -3.07 -17.64
N ALA A 29 3.71 -2.33 -18.74
CA ALA A 29 3.67 -2.91 -20.09
C ALA A 29 4.79 -3.96 -20.26
N GLN A 30 5.99 -3.69 -19.76
CA GLN A 30 7.10 -4.65 -19.77
C GLN A 30 6.79 -5.88 -18.90
N ALA A 31 6.29 -5.70 -17.68
CA ALA A 31 5.94 -6.81 -16.78
C ALA A 31 4.81 -7.69 -17.34
N HIS A 32 3.85 -7.10 -18.06
CA HIS A 32 2.82 -7.85 -18.78
C HIS A 32 3.40 -8.66 -19.94
N ALA A 33 4.26 -8.04 -20.76
CA ALA A 33 4.92 -8.71 -21.87
C ALA A 33 5.79 -9.89 -21.41
N GLU A 34 6.46 -9.75 -20.27
CA GLU A 34 7.28 -10.80 -19.64
C GLU A 34 6.45 -11.83 -18.84
N ARG A 35 5.11 -11.71 -18.81
CA ARG A 35 4.18 -12.58 -18.06
C ARG A 35 4.44 -12.64 -16.55
N LEU A 36 5.03 -11.59 -15.99
CA LEU A 36 5.11 -11.38 -14.54
C LEU A 36 3.75 -10.93 -13.98
N LEU A 37 2.98 -10.21 -14.79
CA LEU A 37 1.61 -9.81 -14.51
C LEU A 37 0.72 -10.31 -15.64
N ASP A 38 -0.34 -11.05 -15.33
CA ASP A 38 -1.29 -11.49 -16.35
C ASP A 38 -2.38 -10.44 -16.59
N THR A 39 -3.14 -10.64 -17.68
CA THR A 39 -4.23 -9.74 -18.05
C THR A 39 -5.33 -9.70 -16.97
N ALA A 40 -5.54 -10.79 -16.25
CA ALA A 40 -6.56 -10.86 -15.20
C ALA A 40 -6.19 -9.94 -14.02
N VAL A 41 -4.95 -10.01 -13.55
CA VAL A 41 -4.39 -9.17 -12.47
C VAL A 41 -4.39 -7.70 -12.84
N LEU A 42 -4.01 -7.35 -14.07
CA LEU A 42 -4.07 -5.95 -14.54
C LEU A 42 -5.51 -5.44 -14.66
N SER A 43 -6.44 -6.29 -15.09
CA SER A 43 -7.85 -5.92 -15.23
C SER A 43 -8.58 -5.80 -13.88
N SER A 44 -8.24 -6.64 -12.90
CA SER A 44 -8.89 -6.65 -11.58
C SER A 44 -8.51 -5.44 -10.74
N ALA A 45 -7.32 -4.87 -10.96
CA ALA A 45 -6.81 -3.70 -10.27
C ALA A 45 -6.78 -3.81 -8.73
N GLU A 46 -6.66 -5.04 -8.21
CA GLU A 46 -6.65 -5.33 -6.78
C GLU A 46 -5.48 -4.66 -6.03
N ALA A 47 -5.55 -4.63 -4.70
CA ALA A 47 -4.50 -4.03 -3.86
C ALA A 47 -3.10 -4.61 -4.15
N ASP A 48 -3.02 -5.88 -4.55
CA ASP A 48 -1.75 -6.53 -4.87
C ASP A 48 -1.05 -5.89 -6.08
N ILE A 49 -1.78 -5.52 -7.14
CA ILE A 49 -1.17 -4.87 -8.31
C ILE A 49 -0.80 -3.40 -8.02
N GLN A 50 -1.53 -2.74 -7.12
CA GLN A 50 -1.15 -1.40 -6.63
C GLN A 50 0.18 -1.41 -5.88
N ILE A 51 0.56 -2.55 -5.28
CA ILE A 51 1.86 -2.69 -4.62
C ILE A 51 2.91 -3.23 -5.60
N ALA A 52 2.60 -4.30 -6.33
CA ALA A 52 3.54 -4.98 -7.21
C ALA A 52 3.96 -4.10 -8.41
N GLY A 53 3.03 -3.33 -8.99
CA GLY A 53 3.29 -2.45 -10.12
C GLY A 53 4.36 -1.38 -9.82
N PRO A 54 4.13 -0.50 -8.83
CA PRO A 54 5.14 0.47 -8.39
C PRO A 54 6.42 -0.18 -7.86
N ALA A 55 6.36 -1.36 -7.23
CA ALA A 55 7.56 -2.07 -6.79
C ALA A 55 8.42 -2.55 -7.97
N ILE A 56 7.81 -3.09 -9.03
CA ILE A 56 8.50 -3.42 -10.29
C ILE A 56 9.06 -2.15 -10.94
N CYS A 57 8.28 -1.07 -10.95
CA CYS A 57 8.73 0.21 -11.46
C CYS A 57 10.03 0.67 -10.75
N LEU A 58 10.07 0.61 -9.42
CA LEU A 58 11.25 0.95 -8.62
C LEU A 58 12.44 0.00 -8.85
N PHE A 59 12.17 -1.30 -9.07
CA PHE A 59 13.19 -2.28 -9.44
C PHE A 59 13.82 -1.97 -10.81
N LEU A 60 13.01 -1.66 -11.82
CA LEU A 60 13.49 -1.26 -13.14
C LEU A 60 14.23 0.08 -13.09
N ALA A 61 13.77 1.03 -12.27
CA ALA A 61 14.50 2.28 -12.02
C ALA A 61 15.88 2.00 -11.42
N ALA A 62 15.99 1.08 -10.46
CA ALA A 62 17.27 0.70 -9.86
C ALA A 62 18.24 0.12 -10.91
N LEU A 63 17.76 -0.75 -11.80
CA LEU A 63 18.57 -1.31 -12.88
C LEU A 63 19.04 -0.25 -13.90
N ARG A 64 18.23 0.77 -14.16
CA ARG A 64 18.52 1.88 -15.09
C ARG A 64 19.29 3.05 -14.44
N SER A 65 19.38 3.08 -13.11
CA SER A 65 20.06 4.15 -12.38
C SER A 65 21.55 4.19 -12.69
N GLU A 66 22.06 5.40 -12.84
CA GLU A 66 23.47 5.70 -13.07
C GLU A 66 24.01 6.58 -11.93
N GLY A 67 25.33 6.53 -11.70
CA GLY A 67 26.00 7.34 -10.67
C GLY A 67 26.13 6.69 -9.29
N ASN A 68 26.86 7.39 -8.41
CA ASN A 68 27.01 7.09 -6.99
C ASN A 68 27.10 8.43 -6.22
N PRO A 69 26.08 8.82 -5.43
CA PRO A 69 24.85 8.07 -5.11
C PRO A 69 23.92 7.88 -6.32
N PRO A 70 23.02 6.87 -6.28
CA PRO A 70 22.11 6.60 -7.39
C PRO A 70 21.03 7.67 -7.51
N SER A 71 20.58 7.93 -8.74
CA SER A 71 19.50 8.86 -9.06
C SER A 71 18.41 8.20 -9.92
N ILE A 72 17.18 8.71 -9.84
CA ILE A 72 16.06 8.30 -10.70
C ILE A 72 15.94 9.32 -11.82
N ALA A 73 16.33 8.92 -13.04
CA ALA A 73 16.12 9.72 -14.24
C ALA A 73 14.87 9.25 -14.99
N THR A 74 13.95 10.18 -15.23
CA THR A 74 12.76 9.98 -16.07
C THR A 74 12.86 10.87 -17.31
N SER A 75 11.82 10.88 -18.14
CA SER A 75 11.72 11.81 -19.28
C SER A 75 11.50 13.28 -18.86
N MET A 76 11.08 13.52 -17.61
CA MET A 76 10.71 14.86 -17.11
C MET A 76 11.66 15.39 -16.04
N ILE A 77 12.08 14.53 -15.11
CA ILE A 77 12.87 14.91 -13.93
C ILE A 77 14.08 13.98 -13.74
N SER A 78 15.09 14.49 -13.04
CA SER A 78 16.16 13.68 -12.44
C SER A 78 16.16 13.89 -10.94
N LEU A 79 15.75 12.86 -10.19
CA LEU A 79 15.58 12.89 -8.75
C LEU A 79 16.83 12.31 -8.06
N ASP A 80 17.39 13.04 -7.10
CA ASP A 80 18.47 12.63 -6.22
C ASP A 80 18.20 13.04 -4.76
N ALA A 81 19.12 12.68 -3.85
CA ALA A 81 18.96 12.95 -2.42
C ALA A 81 18.87 14.45 -2.07
N THR A 82 19.39 15.33 -2.93
CA THR A 82 19.46 16.78 -2.67
C THR A 82 18.24 17.53 -3.18
N ASN A 83 17.58 17.03 -4.23
CA ASN A 83 16.38 17.64 -4.81
C ASN A 83 15.08 16.88 -4.53
N CYS A 84 15.14 15.72 -3.86
CA CYS A 84 13.97 14.95 -3.47
C CYS A 84 13.12 15.72 -2.43
N PRO A 85 11.80 15.90 -2.67
CA PRO A 85 10.93 16.54 -1.69
C PRO A 85 10.94 15.81 -0.34
N ALA A 86 10.75 16.54 0.75
CA ALA A 86 10.87 16.01 2.11
C ALA A 86 9.94 14.81 2.37
N SER A 87 8.70 14.84 1.86
CA SER A 87 7.75 13.74 2.03
C SER A 87 8.15 12.45 1.32
N PHE A 88 9.06 12.54 0.34
CA PHE A 88 9.59 11.42 -0.43
C PHE A 88 10.99 10.96 0.04
N ARG A 89 11.62 11.69 0.97
CA ARG A 89 13.02 11.48 1.34
C ARG A 89 13.31 10.10 1.91
N ASN A 90 12.50 9.64 2.87
CA ASN A 90 12.76 8.38 3.58
C ASN A 90 12.73 7.17 2.64
N TRP A 91 11.80 7.15 1.70
CA TRP A 91 11.74 6.07 0.72
C TRP A 91 12.83 6.21 -0.34
N PHE A 92 13.23 7.44 -0.71
CA PHE A 92 14.32 7.63 -1.67
C PHE A 92 15.64 7.09 -1.10
N VAL A 93 15.90 7.35 0.19
CA VAL A 93 17.04 6.76 0.91
C VAL A 93 16.96 5.23 0.88
N LEU A 94 15.83 4.63 1.29
CA LEU A 94 15.65 3.17 1.28
C LEU A 94 15.83 2.55 -0.12
N TRP A 95 15.34 3.23 -1.15
CA TRP A 95 15.52 2.83 -2.55
C TRP A 95 17.01 2.88 -2.92
N SER A 96 17.69 4.00 -2.64
CA SER A 96 19.11 4.20 -2.95
C SER A 96 20.02 3.16 -2.29
N GLU A 97 19.71 2.74 -1.06
CA GLU A 97 20.43 1.67 -0.35
C GLU A 97 20.21 0.28 -0.99
N SER A 98 19.06 0.10 -1.63
CA SER A 98 18.70 -1.14 -2.32
C SER A 98 19.33 -1.24 -3.71
N VAL A 99 19.64 -0.10 -4.35
CA VAL A 99 20.19 -0.05 -5.72
C VAL A 99 21.50 -0.86 -5.88
N PRO A 100 22.55 -0.69 -5.06
CA PRO A 100 23.79 -1.45 -5.22
C PRO A 100 23.56 -2.97 -5.10
N LYS A 101 22.67 -3.37 -4.19
CA LYS A 101 22.31 -4.78 -3.95
C LYS A 101 21.62 -5.36 -5.18
N ILE A 102 20.68 -4.62 -5.77
CA ILE A 102 19.97 -5.02 -7.00
C ILE A 102 20.93 -5.13 -8.19
N LYS A 103 21.81 -4.14 -8.40
CA LYS A 103 22.74 -4.13 -9.53
C LYS A 103 23.77 -5.26 -9.45
N ALA A 104 24.13 -5.70 -8.24
CA ALA A 104 25.03 -6.82 -8.00
C ALA A 104 24.42 -8.20 -8.29
N LEU A 105 23.09 -8.31 -8.47
CA LEU A 105 22.44 -9.58 -8.81
C LEU A 105 22.75 -10.03 -10.23
N SER A 106 22.89 -11.34 -10.44
CA SER A 106 22.93 -11.96 -11.77
C SER A 106 21.57 -11.83 -12.48
N LEU A 107 21.54 -12.08 -13.80
CA LEU A 107 20.28 -12.02 -14.56
C LEU A 107 19.20 -12.96 -14.01
N GLU A 108 19.58 -14.18 -13.63
CA GLU A 108 18.66 -15.17 -13.04
C GLU A 108 18.08 -14.67 -11.71
N LEU A 109 18.92 -14.14 -10.81
CA LEU A 109 18.47 -13.62 -9.51
C LEU A 109 17.66 -12.33 -9.64
N ARG A 110 17.87 -11.54 -10.71
CA ARG A 110 17.03 -10.38 -11.05
C ARG A 110 15.63 -10.82 -11.47
N HIS A 111 15.53 -11.89 -12.25
CA HIS A 111 14.25 -12.46 -12.63
C HIS A 111 13.52 -13.01 -11.41
N ASP A 112 14.21 -13.74 -10.53
CA ASP A 112 13.62 -14.21 -9.26
C ASP A 112 13.18 -13.07 -8.34
N LEU A 113 13.94 -11.98 -8.28
CA LEU A 113 13.51 -10.78 -7.54
C LEU A 113 12.20 -10.22 -8.10
N ALA A 114 12.08 -10.10 -9.43
CA ALA A 114 10.86 -9.62 -10.08
C ALA A 114 9.67 -10.55 -9.81
N ARG A 115 9.89 -11.87 -9.81
CA ARG A 115 8.88 -12.88 -9.46
C ARG A 115 8.41 -12.72 -8.02
N ILE A 116 9.33 -12.58 -7.06
CA ILE A 116 8.99 -12.39 -5.64
C ILE A 116 8.22 -11.08 -5.41
N ILE A 117 8.56 -10.00 -6.12
CA ILE A 117 7.82 -8.73 -6.06
C ILE A 117 6.35 -8.92 -6.49
N CYS A 118 6.12 -9.76 -7.50
CA CYS A 118 4.80 -10.12 -8.03
C CYS A 118 4.13 -11.31 -7.33
N ASP A 119 4.58 -11.68 -6.12
CA ASP A 119 4.03 -12.83 -5.37
C ASP A 119 4.09 -14.16 -6.13
N GLN A 120 5.06 -14.32 -7.04
CA GLN A 120 5.35 -15.57 -7.74
C GLN A 120 6.54 -16.31 -7.10
N GLU A 121 6.52 -17.64 -7.20
CA GLU A 121 7.63 -18.47 -6.69
C GLU A 121 8.91 -18.24 -7.51
N PRO A 122 10.08 -18.05 -6.85
CA PRO A 122 11.37 -17.96 -7.54
C PRO A 122 11.74 -19.28 -8.20
N GLN A 123 12.53 -19.20 -9.27
CA GLN A 123 12.95 -20.35 -10.07
C GLN A 123 14.27 -20.95 -9.56
N CYS A 124 15.21 -20.14 -9.07
CA CYS A 124 16.47 -20.63 -8.56
C CYS A 124 16.30 -21.28 -7.19
N GLN A 125 17.00 -22.39 -6.99
CA GLN A 125 17.09 -23.09 -5.71
C GLN A 125 18.56 -23.36 -5.36
N PRO A 126 19.01 -23.10 -4.12
CA PRO A 126 18.23 -22.56 -3.00
C PRO A 126 17.94 -21.05 -3.13
N ILE A 127 16.82 -20.60 -2.56
CA ILE A 127 16.46 -19.17 -2.54
C ILE A 127 17.49 -18.40 -1.72
N ARG A 128 18.06 -17.35 -2.32
CA ARG A 128 19.00 -16.47 -1.66
C ARG A 128 18.26 -15.60 -0.62
N ILE A 129 18.76 -15.58 0.62
CA ILE A 129 18.08 -14.97 1.78
C ILE A 129 17.82 -13.46 1.63
N ASP A 130 18.65 -12.76 0.85
CA ASP A 130 18.52 -11.32 0.64
C ASP A 130 17.46 -10.93 -0.39
N LEU A 131 17.04 -11.82 -1.30
CA LEU A 131 16.03 -11.50 -2.31
C LEU A 131 14.67 -11.12 -1.69
N PRO A 132 14.11 -11.90 -0.73
CA PRO A 132 12.90 -11.49 -0.04
C PRO A 132 13.03 -10.14 0.68
N VAL A 133 14.21 -9.83 1.23
CA VAL A 133 14.46 -8.56 1.93
C VAL A 133 14.43 -7.39 0.95
N ILE A 134 15.08 -7.53 -0.21
CA ILE A 134 15.07 -6.50 -1.25
C ILE A 134 13.64 -6.29 -1.78
N ALA A 135 12.91 -7.38 -2.03
CA ALA A 135 11.51 -7.31 -2.48
C ALA A 135 10.63 -6.60 -1.44
N GLN A 136 10.79 -6.91 -0.15
CA GLN A 136 10.07 -6.26 0.93
C GLN A 136 10.36 -4.76 1.01
N ASN A 137 11.61 -4.32 0.82
CA ASN A 137 11.95 -2.91 0.79
C ASN A 137 11.26 -2.19 -0.37
N LEU A 138 11.30 -2.77 -1.57
CA LEU A 138 10.65 -2.19 -2.75
C LEU A 138 9.13 -2.11 -2.59
N ARG A 139 8.51 -3.16 -2.03
CA ARG A 139 7.07 -3.16 -1.73
C ARG A 139 6.70 -2.15 -0.65
N ALA A 140 7.55 -1.95 0.35
CA ALA A 140 7.33 -0.96 1.39
C ALA A 140 7.28 0.47 0.80
N ILE A 141 8.19 0.77 -0.14
CA ILE A 141 8.20 2.04 -0.87
C ILE A 141 6.96 2.16 -1.78
N ALA A 142 6.62 1.07 -2.47
CA ALA A 142 5.43 1.03 -3.33
C ALA A 142 4.14 1.33 -2.56
N ILE A 143 4.02 0.79 -1.34
CA ILE A 143 2.91 1.07 -0.43
C ILE A 143 2.83 2.57 -0.12
N GLU A 144 3.93 3.22 0.29
CA GLU A 144 3.94 4.66 0.59
C GLU A 144 3.51 5.52 -0.61
N ILE A 145 3.94 5.14 -1.82
CA ILE A 145 3.53 5.82 -3.04
C ILE A 145 2.04 5.59 -3.30
N SER A 146 1.56 4.36 -3.11
CA SER A 146 0.19 3.94 -3.41
C SER A 146 -0.85 4.44 -2.41
N GLN A 147 -0.43 4.82 -1.21
CA GLN A 147 -1.27 5.50 -0.22
C GLN A 147 -1.59 6.94 -0.61
N ARG A 148 -0.81 7.54 -1.52
CA ARG A 148 -1.02 8.92 -1.95
C ARG A 148 -2.19 8.98 -2.92
N ARG A 149 -3.10 9.90 -2.65
CA ARG A 149 -4.27 10.11 -3.50
C ARG A 149 -3.90 10.53 -4.92
N THR A 150 -2.96 11.46 -5.05
CA THR A 150 -2.44 11.91 -6.36
C THR A 150 -1.90 10.77 -7.22
N PHE A 151 -1.43 9.68 -6.59
CA PHE A 151 -1.06 8.45 -7.29
C PHE A 151 -2.29 7.64 -7.69
N GLN A 152 -3.18 7.37 -6.73
CA GLN A 152 -4.39 6.57 -6.95
C GLN A 152 -5.23 7.13 -8.11
N GLU A 153 -5.45 8.44 -8.19
CA GLU A 153 -6.29 9.06 -9.23
C GLU A 153 -5.84 8.78 -10.68
N ARG A 154 -4.56 8.45 -10.88
CA ARG A 154 -3.97 8.19 -12.20
C ARG A 154 -3.72 6.70 -12.47
N PHE A 155 -3.75 5.86 -11.44
CA PHE A 155 -3.32 4.46 -11.54
C PHE A 155 -4.16 3.63 -12.53
N SER A 156 -5.48 3.87 -12.64
CA SER A 156 -6.32 3.21 -13.65
C SER A 156 -5.82 3.44 -15.08
N GLN A 157 -5.37 4.66 -15.38
CA GLN A 157 -4.88 5.02 -16.71
C GLN A 157 -3.59 4.27 -17.04
N ASP A 158 -2.76 3.98 -16.04
CA ASP A 158 -1.53 3.20 -16.22
C ASP A 158 -1.81 1.72 -16.47
N LEU A 159 -2.81 1.17 -15.77
CA LEU A 159 -3.27 -0.20 -16.00
C LEU A 159 -3.86 -0.34 -17.41
N ASP A 160 -4.71 0.59 -17.82
CA ASP A 160 -5.29 0.63 -19.17
C ASP A 160 -4.20 0.75 -20.24
N TYR A 161 -3.17 1.57 -20.00
CA TYR A 161 -2.01 1.66 -20.87
C TYR A 161 -1.28 0.31 -20.98
N ALA A 162 -1.00 -0.35 -19.86
CA ALA A 162 -0.32 -1.65 -19.85
C ALA A 162 -1.12 -2.73 -20.58
N LEU A 163 -2.45 -2.75 -20.39
CA LEU A 163 -3.35 -3.65 -21.11
C LEU A 163 -3.35 -3.39 -22.61
N GLN A 164 -3.18 -2.15 -23.06
CA GLN A 164 -3.13 -1.81 -24.49
C GLN A 164 -1.77 -2.12 -25.14
N PHE A 165 -0.67 -1.82 -24.45
CA PHE A 165 0.68 -1.82 -25.02
C PHE A 165 1.59 -2.95 -24.52
N GLY A 166 1.15 -3.76 -23.57
CA GLY A 166 1.91 -4.85 -22.98
C GLY A 166 1.86 -6.18 -23.74
N TYR A 167 1.31 -6.23 -24.96
CA TYR A 167 1.27 -7.48 -25.72
C TYR A 167 2.57 -7.76 -26.45
N ASP A 168 3.01 -9.01 -26.34
CA ASP A 168 4.13 -9.53 -27.11
C ASP A 168 3.68 -9.71 -28.58
N PHE A 169 4.22 -8.92 -29.52
CA PHE A 169 3.90 -8.94 -30.96
C PHE A 169 4.16 -10.29 -31.65
N ARG A 170 4.65 -11.30 -30.91
CA ARG A 170 4.99 -12.63 -31.38
C ARG A 170 3.81 -13.62 -31.38
N ALA A 171 2.68 -13.29 -30.77
CA ALA A 171 1.48 -14.12 -30.76
C ALA A 171 0.45 -13.65 -31.81
N PRO A 172 -0.20 -14.56 -32.58
CA PRO A 172 -1.25 -14.18 -33.51
C PRO A 172 -2.49 -13.71 -32.74
N ALA A 173 -2.84 -12.44 -32.87
CA ALA A 173 -3.92 -11.79 -32.15
C ALA A 173 -5.30 -12.37 -32.50
N PRO A 174 -6.14 -12.71 -31.52
CA PRO A 174 -7.57 -12.52 -31.64
C PRO A 174 -7.91 -11.10 -31.19
N ALA A 175 -8.56 -10.31 -32.03
CA ALA A 175 -9.39 -9.22 -31.51
C ALA A 175 -10.52 -9.85 -30.70
N PRO A 176 -10.68 -9.43 -29.44
CA PRO A 176 -11.92 -8.74 -29.07
C PRO A 176 -11.63 -7.57 -28.11
N THR A 177 -12.63 -6.72 -27.90
CA THR A 177 -12.69 -5.64 -26.89
C THR A 177 -11.67 -5.80 -25.76
N LEU A 178 -10.64 -4.94 -25.75
CA LEU A 178 -9.64 -4.92 -24.69
C LEU A 178 -10.33 -4.61 -23.35
N PRO A 179 -10.09 -5.39 -22.29
CA PRO A 179 -10.61 -5.07 -20.97
C PRO A 179 -10.01 -3.74 -20.51
N SER A 180 -10.83 -2.92 -19.86
CA SER A 180 -10.40 -1.73 -19.12
C SER A 180 -10.31 -2.10 -17.64
N SER A 181 -9.36 -1.51 -16.94
CA SER A 181 -9.17 -1.70 -15.51
C SER A 181 -10.39 -1.21 -14.72
N THR A 182 -10.77 -1.98 -13.70
CA THR A 182 -11.89 -1.61 -12.82
C THR A 182 -11.49 -0.66 -11.69
N PHE A 183 -10.23 -0.20 -11.67
CA PHE A 183 -9.69 0.62 -10.59
C PHE A 183 -10.53 1.90 -10.40
N ARG A 184 -10.95 2.15 -9.16
CA ARG A 184 -11.54 3.42 -8.76
C ARG A 184 -10.74 3.98 -7.59
N PRO A 185 -10.22 5.22 -7.69
CA PRO A 185 -9.58 5.85 -6.55
C PRO A 185 -10.60 5.98 -5.40
N PRO A 186 -10.15 5.94 -4.13
CA PRO A 186 -10.94 6.34 -2.98
C PRO A 186 -11.50 7.78 -3.19
N PRO A 187 -12.75 8.07 -2.79
CA PRO A 187 -13.36 9.38 -2.82
C PRO A 187 -12.55 10.26 -1.89
N ALA A 188 -12.16 11.36 -2.49
CA ALA A 188 -11.45 12.48 -1.94
C ALA A 188 -11.80 12.86 -0.48
N TYR A 189 -10.77 13.10 0.34
CA TYR A 189 -10.77 14.26 1.25
C TYR A 189 -10.61 15.54 0.40
N ASN A 190 -11.65 15.83 -0.39
CA ASN A 190 -11.94 16.91 -1.35
C ASN A 190 -11.03 17.18 -2.57
N ASP A 191 -11.63 17.29 -3.75
CA ASP A 191 -12.13 18.58 -4.27
C ASP A 191 -13.36 18.35 -5.17
N ASN A 192 -14.31 19.28 -5.17
CA ASN A 192 -15.60 19.14 -5.84
C ASN A 192 -15.53 19.63 -7.30
N GLY A 193 -16.17 18.90 -8.22
CA GLY A 193 -16.80 19.49 -9.40
C GLY A 193 -15.96 19.70 -10.66
N SER A 194 -15.93 18.70 -11.54
CA SER A 194 -16.20 18.93 -12.97
C SER A 194 -16.58 17.61 -13.65
N ASN A 195 -17.87 17.42 -13.87
CA ASN A 195 -18.35 16.50 -14.88
C ASN A 195 -17.82 16.96 -16.26
N PRO A 196 -17.11 16.14 -17.04
CA PRO A 196 -17.09 16.34 -18.48
C PRO A 196 -18.40 15.76 -19.02
N SER A 197 -19.39 16.63 -19.23
CA SER A 197 -20.54 16.35 -20.07
C SER A 197 -20.05 15.89 -21.44
N THR A 198 -20.10 14.59 -21.71
CA THR A 198 -19.97 14.04 -23.06
C THR A 198 -21.37 13.95 -23.67
N PRO A 199 -21.60 14.48 -24.88
CA PRO A 199 -22.91 14.39 -25.51
C PRO A 199 -23.23 12.95 -25.91
N SER A 200 -24.37 12.45 -25.45
CA SER A 200 -24.99 11.20 -25.89
C SER A 200 -25.22 11.21 -27.40
N SER A 201 -24.73 10.19 -28.10
CA SER A 201 -25.19 9.82 -29.43
C SER A 201 -25.83 8.43 -29.38
N LEU A 202 -27.15 8.47 -29.54
CA LEU A 202 -28.14 7.48 -29.98
C LEU A 202 -27.69 6.02 -30.19
N ALA A 203 -28.44 5.12 -29.54
CA ALA A 203 -28.44 3.66 -29.70
C ALA A 203 -28.79 3.20 -31.14
N PRO A 204 -28.58 1.90 -31.42
CA PRO A 204 -29.76 1.05 -31.50
C PRO A 204 -29.65 -0.27 -30.72
N THR A 205 -30.83 -0.66 -30.25
CA THR A 205 -31.26 -1.86 -29.55
C THR A 205 -30.91 -3.16 -30.29
N TYR A 206 -30.16 -4.08 -29.65
CA TYR A 206 -30.29 -5.52 -29.85
C TYR A 206 -29.78 -6.26 -28.59
N ALA A 207 -30.67 -6.98 -27.91
CA ALA A 207 -30.29 -8.00 -26.92
C ALA A 207 -29.83 -9.27 -27.65
N PRO A 208 -28.85 -10.01 -27.11
CA PRO A 208 -29.21 -11.19 -26.32
C PRO A 208 -28.32 -11.49 -25.10
N LYS A 209 -29.01 -11.90 -24.03
CA LYS A 209 -28.72 -12.95 -23.03
C LYS A 209 -27.26 -13.31 -22.69
N THR A 210 -26.93 -12.97 -21.43
CA THR A 210 -26.23 -13.78 -20.41
C THR A 210 -24.92 -14.47 -20.79
N ASN A 211 -23.82 -13.87 -20.34
CA ASN A 211 -22.72 -14.60 -19.71
C ASN A 211 -22.25 -13.81 -18.48
N THR A 212 -22.26 -14.50 -17.34
CA THR A 212 -21.86 -14.07 -16.00
C THR A 212 -20.35 -13.83 -15.91
N SER A 213 -19.96 -12.60 -15.61
CA SER A 213 -18.64 -12.23 -15.06
C SER A 213 -18.83 -11.71 -13.63
N PRO A 214 -18.01 -12.09 -12.65
CA PRO A 214 -18.11 -11.62 -11.27
C PRO A 214 -17.43 -10.24 -11.14
N LEU A 215 -17.92 -9.40 -10.23
CA LEU A 215 -17.35 -8.11 -9.78
C LEU A 215 -17.65 -6.80 -10.53
N SER A 216 -18.43 -6.78 -11.62
CA SER A 216 -19.00 -5.51 -12.10
C SER A 216 -20.35 -5.23 -11.43
N GLY A 217 -20.32 -4.47 -10.33
CA GLY A 217 -21.47 -4.10 -9.52
C GLY A 217 -21.58 -4.95 -8.27
N LEU A 218 -21.11 -4.43 -7.13
CA LEU A 218 -21.53 -4.95 -5.84
C LEU A 218 -23.06 -4.83 -5.77
N ASP A 219 -23.72 -5.96 -5.55
CA ASP A 219 -25.15 -5.99 -5.26
C ASP A 219 -25.37 -5.13 -3.99
N PRO A 220 -26.28 -4.14 -3.97
CA PRO A 220 -26.56 -3.35 -2.76
C PRO A 220 -26.94 -4.22 -1.56
N ALA A 221 -27.44 -5.45 -1.78
CA ALA A 221 -27.66 -6.43 -0.71
C ALA A 221 -26.35 -6.89 0.00
N LEU A 222 -25.20 -6.72 -0.64
CA LEU A 222 -23.88 -7.06 -0.12
C LEU A 222 -23.31 -5.94 0.75
N GLU A 223 -23.64 -4.67 0.48
CA GLU A 223 -23.18 -3.52 1.28
C GLU A 223 -23.76 -3.51 2.70
N ASP A 224 -24.96 -4.07 2.88
CA ASP A 224 -25.63 -4.22 4.17
C ASP A 224 -25.40 -5.59 4.85
N HIS A 225 -24.43 -6.39 4.39
CA HIS A 225 -24.17 -7.69 5.00
C HIS A 225 -23.75 -7.51 6.48
N PRO A 226 -24.36 -8.26 7.43
CA PRO A 226 -24.11 -8.06 8.85
C PRO A 226 -22.64 -8.23 9.22
N ALA A 227 -21.92 -9.17 8.60
CA ALA A 227 -20.48 -9.35 8.79
C ALA A 227 -19.67 -8.10 8.40
N LEU A 228 -19.98 -7.45 7.28
CA LEU A 228 -19.29 -6.24 6.85
C LEU A 228 -19.49 -5.10 7.84
N ARG A 229 -20.74 -4.89 8.24
CA ARG A 229 -21.08 -3.90 9.26
C ARG A 229 -20.30 -4.14 10.54
N ILE A 230 -20.24 -5.38 11.02
CA ILE A 230 -19.54 -5.75 12.24
C ILE A 230 -18.02 -5.48 12.13
N ILE A 231 -17.38 -5.90 11.03
CA ILE A 231 -15.94 -5.65 10.79
C ILE A 231 -15.68 -4.13 10.80
N ARG A 232 -16.55 -3.40 10.11
CA ARG A 232 -16.47 -1.95 9.97
C ARG A 232 -16.60 -1.21 11.30
N GLU A 233 -17.64 -1.48 12.07
CA GLU A 233 -17.82 -0.83 13.38
C GLU A 233 -16.70 -1.21 14.36
N THR A 234 -16.16 -2.43 14.25
CA THR A 234 -15.01 -2.86 15.08
C THR A 234 -13.75 -2.07 14.75
N LEU A 235 -13.46 -1.87 13.46
CA LEU A 235 -12.31 -1.07 13.02
C LEU A 235 -12.49 0.42 13.37
N TYR A 236 -13.69 0.98 13.26
CA TYR A 236 -13.94 2.39 13.62
C TYR A 236 -13.88 2.67 15.12
N ALA A 237 -14.32 1.72 15.96
CA ALA A 237 -14.13 1.84 17.39
C ALA A 237 -12.63 1.92 17.71
N SER A 238 -11.84 1.01 17.15
CA SER A 238 -10.39 1.01 17.32
C SER A 238 -9.72 2.27 16.75
N LEU A 239 -10.15 2.73 15.56
CA LEU A 239 -9.65 3.97 14.96
C LEU A 239 -9.90 5.19 15.83
N THR A 240 -11.06 5.26 16.49
CA THR A 240 -11.38 6.33 17.44
C THR A 240 -10.42 6.32 18.62
N ASP A 241 -10.13 5.13 19.16
CA ASP A 241 -9.16 4.96 20.25
C ASP A 241 -7.74 5.36 19.81
N ILE A 242 -7.33 5.01 18.58
CA ILE A 242 -6.03 5.41 18.02
C ILE A 242 -5.91 6.93 17.89
N LEU A 243 -6.93 7.61 17.35
CA LEU A 243 -6.91 9.07 17.23
C LEU A 243 -6.82 9.76 18.60
N TYR A 244 -7.40 9.15 19.64
CA TYR A 244 -7.29 9.66 21.01
C TYR A 244 -5.91 9.38 21.64
N THR A 245 -5.33 8.21 21.37
CA THR A 245 -4.09 7.74 21.99
C THR A 245 -2.82 8.15 21.24
N THR A 246 -2.94 8.67 20.01
CA THR A 246 -1.81 9.06 19.14
C THR A 246 -1.91 10.55 18.75
N PRO A 247 -1.49 11.48 19.61
CA PRO A 247 -1.67 12.92 19.39
C PRO A 247 -1.00 13.45 18.12
N THR A 248 0.16 12.89 17.76
CA THR A 248 0.94 13.24 16.56
C THR A 248 0.14 13.10 15.26
N ILE A 249 -0.54 11.97 15.09
CA ILE A 249 -1.44 11.72 13.96
C ILE A 249 -2.60 12.72 13.97
N PHE A 250 -3.22 12.90 15.14
CA PHE A 250 -4.36 13.79 15.29
C PHE A 250 -4.01 15.25 14.97
N GLU A 251 -2.85 15.72 15.42
CA GLU A 251 -2.32 17.05 15.12
C GLU A 251 -2.09 17.26 13.62
N ILE A 252 -1.53 16.28 12.91
CA ILE A 252 -1.34 16.35 11.45
C ILE A 252 -2.70 16.44 10.74
N LEU A 253 -3.68 15.62 11.14
CA LEU A 253 -5.02 15.63 10.56
C LEU A 253 -5.75 16.95 10.83
N GLN A 254 -5.56 17.53 12.02
CA GLN A 254 -6.19 18.80 12.38
C GLN A 254 -5.53 20.02 11.73
N SER A 255 -4.21 19.98 11.54
CA SER A 255 -3.41 21.11 11.09
C SER A 255 -3.80 21.57 9.69
N ARG A 256 -4.06 22.87 9.54
CA ARG A 256 -4.34 23.53 8.25
C ARG A 256 -3.13 23.65 7.34
N SER A 257 -1.91 23.52 7.86
CA SER A 257 -0.67 23.59 7.07
C SER A 257 -0.18 22.23 6.55
N SER A 258 -0.81 21.13 6.95
CA SER A 258 -0.46 19.79 6.45
C SER A 258 -0.64 19.68 4.94
N THR A 259 0.38 19.15 4.28
CA THR A 259 0.35 18.80 2.85
C THR A 259 -0.52 17.56 2.59
N ASP A 260 -0.94 17.36 1.34
CA ASP A 260 -1.70 16.16 0.93
C ASP A 260 -0.98 14.85 1.29
N GLY A 261 0.34 14.80 1.09
CA GLY A 261 1.16 13.65 1.46
C GLY A 261 1.18 13.39 2.97
N GLN A 262 1.24 14.44 3.80
CA GLN A 262 1.19 14.30 5.25
C GLN A 262 -0.20 13.85 5.73
N LEU A 263 -1.28 14.38 5.15
CA LEU A 263 -2.65 14.00 5.48
C LEU A 263 -2.93 12.55 5.11
N SER A 264 -2.58 12.14 3.89
CA SER A 264 -2.73 10.76 3.42
C SER A 264 -1.97 9.80 4.34
N ARG A 265 -0.73 10.14 4.72
CA ARG A 265 0.06 9.32 5.65
C ARG A 265 -0.58 9.22 7.03
N ALA A 266 -0.97 10.34 7.63
CA ALA A 266 -1.57 10.33 8.97
C ALA A 266 -2.87 9.52 9.00
N TYR A 267 -3.69 9.64 7.96
CA TYR A 267 -4.90 8.85 7.79
C TYR A 267 -4.61 7.35 7.69
N PHE A 268 -3.72 6.95 6.78
CA PHE A 268 -3.35 5.54 6.61
C PHE A 268 -2.64 4.98 7.86
N GLY A 269 -1.80 5.78 8.51
CA GLY A 269 -1.15 5.41 9.77
C GLY A 269 -2.18 5.13 10.87
N ALA A 270 -3.21 5.97 11.00
CA ALA A 270 -4.30 5.75 11.95
C ALA A 270 -5.03 4.43 11.69
N LEU A 271 -5.38 4.16 10.43
CA LEU A 271 -6.04 2.91 10.03
C LEU A 271 -5.15 1.69 10.26
N CYS A 272 -3.85 1.78 9.94
CA CYS A 272 -2.90 0.70 10.17
C CYS A 272 -2.72 0.39 11.66
N LEU A 273 -2.62 1.42 12.51
CA LEU A 273 -2.57 1.25 13.96
C LEU A 273 -3.87 0.65 14.50
N ALA A 274 -5.02 1.00 13.95
CA ALA A 274 -6.30 0.39 14.32
C ALA A 274 -6.34 -1.11 13.95
N ILE A 275 -5.86 -1.48 12.76
CA ILE A 275 -5.71 -2.88 12.36
C ILE A 275 -4.75 -3.63 13.30
N LEU A 276 -3.63 -3.01 13.68
CA LEU A 276 -2.68 -3.58 14.64
C LEU A 276 -3.34 -3.82 16.00
N GLU A 277 -4.08 -2.83 16.52
CA GLU A 277 -4.77 -2.91 17.81
C GLU A 277 -5.83 -4.01 17.81
N VAL A 278 -6.67 -4.06 16.77
CA VAL A 278 -7.65 -5.15 16.57
C VAL A 278 -6.94 -6.50 16.53
N SER A 279 -5.83 -6.60 15.80
CA SER A 279 -5.06 -7.84 15.65
C SER A 279 -4.44 -8.31 16.98
N LEU A 280 -4.03 -7.39 17.84
CA LEU A 280 -3.44 -7.70 19.14
C LEU A 280 -4.49 -8.05 20.21
N THR A 281 -5.68 -7.44 20.16
CA THR A 281 -6.64 -7.48 21.27
C THR A 281 -7.93 -8.24 20.99
N LEU A 282 -8.39 -8.25 19.73
CA LEU A 282 -9.71 -8.75 19.36
C LEU A 282 -9.68 -10.04 18.53
N VAL A 283 -8.56 -10.35 17.88
CA VAL A 283 -8.44 -11.53 17.01
C VAL A 283 -7.84 -12.71 17.81
N SER A 284 -8.50 -13.87 17.74
CA SER A 284 -7.93 -15.16 18.18
C SER A 284 -7.47 -15.96 16.96
N PRO A 285 -6.16 -16.04 16.66
CA PRO A 285 -5.65 -16.80 15.53
C PRO A 285 -5.93 -18.30 15.64
N ALA A 286 -5.83 -18.86 16.85
CA ALA A 286 -6.02 -20.29 17.11
C ALA A 286 -7.45 -20.73 16.82
N ASP A 287 -8.43 -19.92 17.24
CA ASP A 287 -9.85 -20.24 17.11
C ASP A 287 -10.47 -19.67 15.82
N ARG A 288 -9.67 -18.98 15.00
CA ARG A 288 -10.09 -18.30 13.76
C ARG A 288 -11.33 -17.42 13.91
N HIS A 289 -11.41 -16.68 15.02
CA HIS A 289 -12.50 -15.74 15.27
C HIS A 289 -12.02 -14.34 15.68
N VAL A 290 -12.87 -13.36 15.43
CA VAL A 290 -12.71 -11.97 15.85
C VAL A 290 -13.79 -11.65 16.87
N ARG A 291 -13.40 -11.14 18.04
CA ARG A 291 -14.33 -10.54 18.99
C ARG A 291 -14.74 -9.18 18.46
N VAL A 292 -16.03 -8.92 18.44
CA VAL A 292 -16.55 -7.71 17.78
C VAL A 292 -17.19 -6.77 18.78
N VAL A 293 -17.24 -5.50 18.42
CA VAL A 293 -17.89 -4.47 19.25
C VAL A 293 -19.37 -4.79 19.42
N HIS A 294 -19.90 -4.50 20.61
CA HIS A 294 -21.29 -4.82 20.92
C HIS A 294 -22.25 -3.84 20.22
N LEU A 295 -22.91 -4.30 19.15
CA LEU A 295 -23.89 -3.52 18.39
C LEU A 295 -25.34 -3.66 18.89
N GLY A 296 -25.54 -4.20 20.09
CA GLY A 296 -26.86 -4.43 20.70
C GLY A 296 -27.43 -5.84 20.50
N SER A 297 -28.67 -6.07 20.96
CA SER A 297 -29.33 -7.38 20.88
C SER A 297 -29.69 -7.73 19.44
N GLY A 298 -29.00 -8.72 18.88
CA GLY A 298 -29.23 -9.21 17.51
C GLY A 298 -27.98 -9.41 16.67
N TYR A 299 -26.81 -8.94 17.14
CA TYR A 299 -25.52 -9.17 16.49
C TYR A 299 -24.70 -10.21 17.24
N PRO A 300 -23.95 -11.08 16.53
CA PRO A 300 -23.03 -11.99 17.17
C PRO A 300 -21.89 -11.21 17.85
N SER A 301 -21.43 -11.69 19.00
CA SER A 301 -20.27 -11.14 19.72
C SER A 301 -18.93 -11.64 19.16
N ILE A 302 -19.00 -12.62 18.26
CA ILE A 302 -17.86 -13.29 17.65
C ILE A 302 -18.16 -13.48 16.16
N LEU A 303 -17.21 -13.11 15.30
CA LEU A 303 -17.27 -13.33 13.86
C LEU A 303 -16.18 -14.32 13.45
N LYS A 304 -16.54 -15.41 12.78
CA LYS A 304 -15.57 -16.36 12.22
C LYS A 304 -15.32 -16.10 10.74
N VAL A 305 -14.22 -16.63 10.20
CA VAL A 305 -13.89 -16.48 8.76
C VAL A 305 -15.00 -17.04 7.88
N GLU A 306 -15.58 -18.17 8.27
CA GLU A 306 -16.67 -18.84 7.56
C GLU A 306 -17.97 -18.03 7.55
N ASP A 307 -18.15 -17.10 8.49
CA ASP A 307 -19.32 -16.20 8.54
C ASP A 307 -19.14 -15.00 7.59
N CYS A 308 -17.92 -14.80 7.06
CA CYS A 308 -17.65 -13.77 6.07
C CYS A 308 -18.13 -14.21 4.67
N PRO A 309 -18.80 -13.31 3.93
CA PRO A 309 -19.06 -13.51 2.51
C PRO A 309 -17.81 -13.93 1.71
N PRO A 310 -17.95 -14.76 0.65
CA PRO A 310 -16.81 -15.30 -0.09
C PRO A 310 -15.77 -14.26 -0.54
N HIS A 311 -16.22 -13.07 -0.92
CA HIS A 311 -15.36 -11.97 -1.38
C HIS A 311 -14.54 -11.30 -0.26
N LEU A 312 -14.90 -11.51 1.03
CA LEU A 312 -14.19 -10.93 2.19
C LEU A 312 -13.37 -11.96 2.96
N GLN A 313 -13.54 -13.25 2.63
CA GLN A 313 -12.74 -14.31 3.23
C GLN A 313 -11.23 -14.10 3.04
N PRO A 314 -10.73 -13.62 1.88
CA PRO A 314 -9.31 -13.29 1.74
C PRO A 314 -8.85 -12.21 2.72
N MET A 315 -9.64 -11.14 2.87
CA MET A 315 -9.37 -10.05 3.79
C MET A 315 -9.37 -10.53 5.25
N ALA A 316 -10.37 -11.32 5.63
CA ALA A 316 -10.44 -11.93 6.96
C ALA A 316 -9.22 -12.83 7.21
N ALA A 317 -8.85 -13.69 6.24
CA ALA A 317 -7.66 -14.54 6.35
C ALA A 317 -6.37 -13.74 6.54
N GLN A 318 -6.21 -12.61 5.84
CA GLN A 318 -5.08 -11.70 6.04
C GLN A 318 -5.05 -11.12 7.45
N LEU A 319 -6.19 -10.73 8.01
CA LEU A 319 -6.27 -10.24 9.39
C LEU A 319 -5.81 -11.32 10.40
N PHE A 320 -6.18 -12.58 10.20
CA PHE A 320 -5.69 -13.69 11.06
C PHE A 320 -4.19 -13.93 10.92
N LEU A 321 -3.64 -13.83 9.70
CA LEU A 321 -2.20 -13.94 9.48
C LEU A 321 -1.44 -12.78 10.16
N ILE A 322 -1.97 -11.56 10.06
CA ILE A 322 -1.42 -10.39 10.75
C ILE A 322 -1.45 -10.64 12.26
N ALA A 323 -2.61 -10.99 12.83
CA ALA A 323 -2.75 -11.27 14.26
C ALA A 323 -1.78 -12.36 14.74
N SER A 324 -1.64 -13.47 14.00
CA SER A 324 -0.66 -14.51 14.34
C SER A 324 0.78 -13.96 14.38
N SER A 325 1.15 -13.11 13.41
CA SER A 325 2.49 -12.54 13.34
C SER A 325 2.75 -11.48 14.41
N THR A 326 1.79 -10.58 14.66
CA THR A 326 1.95 -9.49 15.64
C THR A 326 1.86 -10.00 17.07
N GLN A 327 1.00 -10.97 17.36
CA GLN A 327 0.97 -11.62 18.69
C GLN A 327 2.25 -12.41 18.96
N THR A 328 2.86 -13.00 17.93
CA THR A 328 4.20 -13.62 18.05
C THR A 328 5.25 -12.59 18.42
N LEU A 329 5.28 -11.43 17.74
CA LEU A 329 6.18 -10.32 18.08
C LEU A 329 5.96 -9.83 19.52
N ALA A 330 4.70 -9.63 19.93
CA ALA A 330 4.35 -9.19 21.28
C ALA A 330 4.78 -10.20 22.36
N ARG A 331 4.63 -11.50 22.09
CA ARG A 331 5.10 -12.56 22.99
C ARG A 331 6.63 -12.57 23.10
N GLU A 332 7.34 -12.44 21.99
CA GLU A 332 8.81 -12.35 21.99
C GLU A 332 9.30 -11.11 22.76
N ASP A 333 8.61 -9.98 22.63
CA ASP A 333 8.91 -8.76 23.40
C ASP A 333 8.69 -8.97 24.91
N LEU A 334 7.60 -9.65 25.29
CA LEU A 334 7.32 -9.99 26.68
C LEU A 334 8.37 -10.95 27.26
N GLU A 335 8.75 -11.98 26.51
CA GLU A 335 9.81 -12.93 26.90
C GLU A 335 11.14 -12.21 27.10
N ALA A 336 11.53 -11.33 26.16
CA ALA A 336 12.74 -10.52 26.27
C ALA A 336 12.68 -9.55 27.46
N ALA A 337 11.53 -8.95 27.74
CA ALA A 337 11.35 -8.05 28.88
C ALA A 337 11.53 -8.79 30.22
N VAL A 338 10.99 -10.01 30.34
CA VAL A 338 11.14 -10.87 31.52
C VAL A 338 12.59 -11.29 31.72
N GLU A 339 13.28 -11.70 30.64
CA GLU A 339 14.70 -12.08 30.70
C GLU A 339 15.59 -10.90 31.12
N ASN A 340 15.38 -9.72 30.54
CA ASN A 340 16.13 -8.52 30.88
C ASN A 340 15.88 -8.07 32.33
N ALA A 341 14.63 -8.13 32.80
CA ALA A 341 14.30 -7.83 34.19
C ALA A 341 15.01 -8.77 35.18
N SER A 342 15.25 -10.03 34.80
CA SER A 342 15.95 -11.00 35.65
C SER A 342 17.48 -10.82 35.68
N HIS A 343 18.08 -10.25 34.64
CA HIS A 343 19.54 -10.09 34.53
C HIS A 343 20.03 -8.64 34.71
N GLY A 344 19.12 -7.67 34.94
CA GLY A 344 19.46 -6.26 35.09
C GLY A 344 20.00 -5.62 33.81
N GLY A 345 19.66 -6.18 32.65
CA GLY A 345 20.10 -5.70 31.34
C GLY A 345 19.31 -4.48 30.86
N GLU A 346 19.90 -3.70 29.96
CA GLU A 346 19.21 -2.62 29.25
C GLU A 346 18.22 -3.23 28.25
N THR A 347 16.97 -2.75 28.28
CA THR A 347 15.92 -3.27 27.39
C THR A 347 16.06 -2.66 26.00
N ALA A 348 16.33 -3.49 25.00
CA ALA A 348 16.16 -3.08 23.62
C ALA A 348 14.70 -2.68 23.38
N GLN A 349 14.49 -1.68 22.52
CA GLN A 349 13.13 -1.24 22.16
C GLN A 349 12.29 -2.44 21.66
N PRO A 350 11.06 -2.63 22.19
CA PRO A 350 10.16 -3.69 21.77
C PRO A 350 9.87 -3.66 20.26
N LYS A 351 9.77 -4.84 19.64
CA LYS A 351 9.44 -5.00 18.23
C LYS A 351 8.05 -4.43 17.90
N ILE A 352 7.09 -4.54 18.81
CA ILE A 352 5.75 -3.95 18.64
C ILE A 352 5.82 -2.42 18.64
N ASP A 353 6.63 -1.81 19.49
CA ASP A 353 6.77 -0.35 19.51
C ASP A 353 7.44 0.15 18.23
N ARG A 354 8.47 -0.58 17.74
CA ARG A 354 9.05 -0.31 16.41
C ARG A 354 8.03 -0.45 15.29
N LEU A 355 7.18 -1.48 15.34
CA LEU A 355 6.10 -1.66 14.36
C LEU A 355 5.14 -0.48 14.38
N LYS A 356 4.73 0.01 15.58
CA LYS A 356 3.88 1.20 15.70
C LYS A 356 4.55 2.43 15.09
N THR A 357 5.83 2.65 15.38
CA THR A 357 6.60 3.77 14.79
C THR A 357 6.68 3.68 13.27
N ASP A 358 6.95 2.48 12.72
CA ASP A 358 6.99 2.22 11.27
C ASP A 358 5.62 2.49 10.60
N LEU A 359 4.50 2.14 11.26
CA LEU A 359 3.15 2.38 10.75
C LEU A 359 2.73 3.85 10.85
N GLU A 360 3.18 4.57 11.89
CA GLU A 360 2.84 5.97 12.11
C GLU A 360 3.61 6.92 11.18
N HIS A 361 4.93 6.73 11.08
CA HIS A 361 5.82 7.66 10.39
C HIS A 361 6.13 7.25 8.95
N GLY A 362 5.78 6.01 8.60
CA GLY A 362 6.10 5.41 7.32
C GLY A 362 7.48 4.78 7.29
N THR A 363 7.78 4.16 6.15
CA THR A 363 8.96 3.31 6.01
C THR A 363 10.26 4.11 6.13
N ASN A 364 11.26 3.52 6.82
CA ASN A 364 12.61 4.06 6.96
C ASN A 364 12.69 5.42 7.70
N TRP A 365 11.75 5.67 8.62
CA TRP A 365 11.73 6.87 9.47
C TRP A 365 13.01 7.03 10.30
N GLU A 366 13.50 5.96 10.92
CA GLU A 366 14.69 5.98 11.79
C GLU A 366 15.95 6.48 11.06
N ALA A 367 16.14 6.09 9.80
CA ALA A 367 17.26 6.57 8.98
C ALA A 367 17.17 8.07 8.66
N GLY A 368 15.96 8.65 8.65
CA GLY A 368 15.74 10.08 8.46
C GLY A 368 16.06 10.93 9.70
N VAL A 369 15.93 10.36 10.91
CA VAL A 369 16.24 11.03 12.19
C VAL A 369 17.72 10.87 12.55
N SER A 370 18.32 9.69 12.30
CA SER A 370 19.72 9.39 12.63
C SER A 370 20.75 9.98 11.65
N ALA A 371 20.36 10.72 10.61
CA ALA A 371 21.32 11.40 9.73
C ALA A 371 22.15 12.49 10.45
N CYS A 372 21.78 12.89 11.68
CA CYS A 372 22.56 13.76 12.55
C CYS A 372 23.55 13.02 13.47
N ASP A 373 23.41 11.71 13.66
CA ASP A 373 24.25 10.89 14.55
C ASP A 373 25.03 9.85 13.71
N ILE A 374 26.02 10.35 12.97
CA ILE A 374 26.92 9.53 12.14
C ILE A 374 27.99 8.85 13.01
N GLU A 375 27.65 8.13 14.08
CA GLU A 375 28.63 7.29 14.79
C GLU A 375 27.96 6.11 15.53
N ASP A 376 27.22 5.25 14.84
CA ASP A 376 27.07 3.89 15.36
C ASP A 376 26.88 2.85 14.26
N ASN A 377 27.88 1.97 14.13
CA ASN A 377 27.85 0.72 13.39
C ASN A 377 26.89 -0.27 14.07
N ARG A 378 25.59 0.06 14.14
CA ARG A 378 24.59 -0.91 14.58
C ARG A 378 24.44 -1.99 13.50
N PRO A 379 24.75 -3.26 13.80
CA PRO A 379 24.53 -4.34 12.85
C PRO A 379 23.04 -4.41 12.53
N ALA A 380 22.71 -4.39 11.23
CA ALA A 380 21.36 -4.62 10.73
C ALA A 380 20.86 -6.00 11.22
N SER A 381 20.04 -6.00 12.26
CA SER A 381 19.47 -7.18 12.90
C SER A 381 17.95 -6.97 13.06
N PRO A 382 17.18 -8.03 13.34
CA PRO A 382 16.27 -8.73 12.45
C PRO A 382 15.08 -7.88 11.94
N ALA A 383 15.36 -6.83 11.15
CA ALA A 383 14.35 -5.92 10.58
C ALA A 383 13.32 -6.61 9.67
N GLY A 384 13.60 -7.84 9.20
CA GLY A 384 12.72 -8.58 8.30
C GLY A 384 11.33 -8.82 8.89
N THR A 385 11.22 -9.30 10.13
CA THR A 385 9.91 -9.72 10.67
C THR A 385 8.99 -8.53 10.96
N VAL A 386 9.52 -7.45 11.53
CA VAL A 386 8.76 -6.21 11.78
C VAL A 386 8.33 -5.59 10.47
N ARG A 387 9.22 -5.50 9.48
CA ARG A 387 8.89 -4.94 8.16
C ARG A 387 7.88 -5.81 7.41
N VAL A 388 7.96 -7.14 7.52
CA VAL A 388 6.94 -8.04 6.96
C VAL A 388 5.58 -7.79 7.59
N ALA A 389 5.51 -7.63 8.91
CA ALA A 389 4.25 -7.32 9.60
C ALA A 389 3.72 -5.95 9.16
N ALA A 390 4.57 -4.92 9.09
CA ALA A 390 4.20 -3.59 8.63
C ALA A 390 3.66 -3.60 7.20
N ASN A 391 4.34 -4.27 6.27
CA ASN A 391 3.90 -4.37 4.87
C ASN A 391 2.55 -5.09 4.77
N ARG A 392 2.31 -6.15 5.56
CA ARG A 392 1.03 -6.88 5.58
C ARG A 392 -0.11 -6.01 6.10
N ILE A 393 0.12 -5.27 7.19
CA ILE A 393 -0.87 -4.35 7.76
C ILE A 393 -1.22 -3.25 6.76
N ASN A 394 -0.20 -2.62 6.17
CA ASN A 394 -0.41 -1.57 5.17
C ASN A 394 -1.14 -2.09 3.91
N ALA A 395 -0.80 -3.29 3.44
CA ALA A 395 -1.49 -3.91 2.30
C ALA A 395 -2.96 -4.19 2.63
N LEU A 396 -3.25 -4.69 3.84
CA LEU A 396 -4.63 -4.88 4.29
C LEU A 396 -5.38 -3.54 4.40
N ALA A 397 -4.74 -2.49 4.92
CA ALA A 397 -5.32 -1.14 4.99
C ALA A 397 -5.67 -0.59 3.61
N LEU A 398 -4.78 -0.77 2.62
CA LEU A 398 -5.04 -0.42 1.22
C LEU A 398 -6.21 -1.23 0.62
N GLY A 399 -6.33 -2.52 0.96
CA GLY A 399 -7.46 -3.35 0.52
C GLY A 399 -8.79 -2.90 1.15
N ILE A 400 -8.80 -2.58 2.44
CA ILE A 400 -10.01 -2.12 3.15
C ILE A 400 -10.51 -0.78 2.60
N SER A 401 -9.60 0.16 2.31
CA SER A 401 -9.98 1.50 1.82
C SER A 401 -10.60 1.49 0.42
N GLN A 402 -10.44 0.40 -0.34
CA GLN A 402 -11.08 0.22 -1.64
C GLN A 402 -12.54 -0.24 -1.54
N ILE A 403 -12.98 -0.75 -0.38
CA ILE A 403 -14.35 -1.24 -0.21
C ILE A 403 -15.30 -0.03 -0.07
N PRO A 404 -16.27 0.16 -0.99
CA PRO A 404 -17.11 1.37 -1.01
C PRO A 404 -17.86 1.62 0.31
N SER A 405 -18.39 0.57 0.94
CA SER A 405 -19.16 0.66 2.18
C SER A 405 -18.33 0.99 3.43
N PHE A 406 -17.02 0.71 3.41
CA PHE A 406 -16.07 1.20 4.42
C PHE A 406 -15.78 2.67 4.16
N ARG A 407 -15.48 2.99 2.93
CA ARG A 407 -15.06 4.31 2.48
C ARG A 407 -16.07 5.42 2.79
N GLU A 408 -17.35 5.21 2.49
CA GLU A 408 -18.41 6.19 2.78
C GLU A 408 -18.60 6.44 4.27
N ARG A 409 -18.48 5.38 5.08
CA ARG A 409 -18.69 5.48 6.52
C ARG A 409 -17.47 6.04 7.24
N GLU A 410 -16.29 5.76 6.73
CA GLU A 410 -15.03 6.31 7.22
C GLU A 410 -14.98 7.82 6.98
N GLU A 411 -15.41 8.30 5.81
CA GLU A 411 -15.55 9.73 5.56
C GLU A 411 -16.46 10.39 6.61
N ALA A 412 -17.64 9.83 6.84
CA ALA A 412 -18.56 10.33 7.86
C ALA A 412 -17.96 10.30 9.29
N LEU A 413 -17.12 9.31 9.60
CA LEU A 413 -16.43 9.23 10.88
C LEU A 413 -15.41 10.36 11.04
N PHE A 414 -14.57 10.60 10.02
CA PHE A 414 -13.58 11.68 10.07
C PHE A 414 -14.22 13.08 10.06
N GLU A 415 -15.40 13.25 9.46
CA GLU A 415 -16.14 14.51 9.57
C GLU A 415 -16.58 14.81 11.01
N ILE A 416 -16.84 13.78 11.81
CA ILE A 416 -17.22 13.90 13.22
C ILE A 416 -15.98 14.06 14.11
N LEU A 417 -14.97 13.21 13.90
CA LEU A 417 -13.78 13.14 14.76
C LEU A 417 -12.75 14.24 14.47
N VAL A 418 -12.68 14.72 13.22
CA VAL A 418 -11.74 15.76 12.79
C VAL A 418 -12.46 16.85 11.98
N PRO A 419 -13.26 17.72 12.63
CA PRO A 419 -14.10 18.70 11.95
C PRO A 419 -13.36 19.67 11.03
N SER A 420 -12.07 19.93 11.30
CA SER A 420 -11.24 20.81 10.47
C SER A 420 -11.01 20.25 9.06
N LEU A 421 -11.08 18.93 8.86
CA LEU A 421 -11.08 18.33 7.52
C LEU A 421 -12.33 18.74 6.75
N SER A 422 -13.50 18.73 7.39
CA SER A 422 -14.77 19.18 6.79
C SER A 422 -14.81 20.68 6.49
N GLU A 423 -14.09 21.50 7.24
CA GLU A 423 -13.96 22.94 6.96
C GLU A 423 -13.09 23.22 5.73
N ARG A 424 -12.02 22.44 5.53
CA ARG A 424 -11.23 22.50 4.30
C ARG A 424 -12.04 22.15 3.07
N LYS A 425 -13.03 21.25 3.20
CA LYS A 425 -13.92 20.87 2.09
C LYS A 425 -14.76 22.02 1.53
N LYS A 426 -15.00 23.07 2.32
CA LYS A 426 -15.95 24.15 1.99
C LYS A 426 -15.30 25.40 1.40
N ASN A 427 -13.98 25.51 1.45
CA ASN A 427 -13.19 26.63 0.92
C ASN A 427 -12.44 26.16 -0.32
#